data_AF-A0A7C6A0Z5-F1
#
_entry.id   AF-A0A7C6A0Z5-F1
#
_cell.length_a   1.000
_cell.length_b   1.000
_cell.length_c   1.000
_cell.angle_alpha   90.00
_cell.angle_beta   90.00
_cell.angle_gamma   90.00
#
_symmetry.space_group_name_H-M   'P 1'
#
loop_
_entity.id
_entity.type
_entity.pdbx_description
1 polymer ?
#
loop_
_entity_poly.entity_id
_entity_poly.type
_entity_poly.pdbx_seq_one_letter_code
_entity_poly.pdbx_strand_id
1 'polypeptide(L)'
;MRTSTCAGVSDLEATASGVWSRAAALGSLWAAFEIVVGSFLHNLRLPFAGTLLAALSVLLMTAAVQVWPQRGLVWRAALICALMKSISPSAVILNPMIGIFVEGLIMQAALGLLGRGLPGCALGGMAAVSFTLLQKIVSLLITYGTDIVRLYEASISYAGKAASWQRLEPLDLIFAVLGAQAVLGLIAGTAGWRMGRKVKFASAELPLRAEAPARQGQAGAASTGVQPSLVMLAALVVALPAGFWLLSVQPLALSAPILLAASAGAIVRYRASLGKLRKPKLWIELGVVLLLSALMLGAAQGNPYAGLRAGATMLLRALFVIVFFSSISAELKNPVILKRLSRGRLARATAAVQAAFSALPDFIAAMPDLREAFRRPAVTLAAMFRRADYWHSRLGPAPVILLTGAKGQGKSSLCAEVARLAGQRGLRVAGVLSIGHWDNGTRSGYQVRDLFTGETRWLARRSQQGGQLRYGQFSFEPEGFELGRRALAAGAVRGAELLIVDEVGPLELRGLGWARELDWLHQQRPCPMIWVVRPSLLEPVQRRWPGLTGAMVAWAPAASAQQLLDLLLAERAAGG
;
A
#
# COMPACT_ATOMS: atom_id res chain seq x y z
N MET A 1 -26.30 26.76 24.09
CA MET A 1 -25.75 25.41 24.40
C MET A 1 -25.87 24.56 23.13
N ARG A 2 -24.79 23.86 22.74
CA ARG A 2 -24.60 23.01 21.54
C ARG A 2 -24.36 23.71 20.19
N THR A 3 -23.10 23.69 19.74
CA THR A 3 -22.66 23.44 18.35
C THR A 3 -21.15 23.16 18.33
N SER A 4 -20.76 21.93 18.65
CA SER A 4 -19.38 21.45 18.57
C SER A 4 -19.36 20.03 18.02
N THR A 5 -19.50 19.86 16.70
CA THR A 5 -19.35 18.51 16.09
C THR A 5 -18.96 18.44 14.61
N CYS A 6 -18.98 19.51 13.81
CA CYS A 6 -18.70 19.38 12.37
C CYS A 6 -17.23 19.62 11.95
N ALA A 7 -16.38 20.17 12.81
CA ALA A 7 -14.96 20.42 12.49
C ALA A 7 -14.08 19.15 12.49
N GLY A 8 -14.59 18.00 12.97
CA GLY A 8 -13.79 16.79 13.11
C GLY A 8 -13.72 15.90 11.86
N VAL A 9 -14.76 15.89 11.01
CA VAL A 9 -14.90 14.84 9.99
C VAL A 9 -14.03 15.09 8.76
N SER A 10 -13.91 16.34 8.29
CA SER A 10 -13.10 16.69 7.10
C SER A 10 -11.59 16.59 7.35
N ASP A 11 -11.12 17.02 8.52
CA ASP A 11 -9.70 16.90 8.92
C ASP A 11 -9.31 15.43 9.16
N LEU A 12 -10.22 14.62 9.71
CA LEU A 12 -10.04 13.17 9.81
C LEU A 12 -10.01 12.49 8.43
N GLU A 13 -10.74 13.01 7.44
CA GLU A 13 -10.76 12.44 6.09
C GLU A 13 -9.52 12.78 5.25
N ALA A 14 -9.02 14.02 5.35
CA ALA A 14 -7.78 14.45 4.69
C ALA A 14 -6.53 13.82 5.33
N THR A 15 -6.50 13.69 6.66
CA THR A 15 -5.43 12.94 7.34
C THR A 15 -5.52 11.45 7.02
N ALA A 16 -6.72 10.86 6.97
CA ALA A 16 -6.90 9.46 6.60
C ALA A 16 -6.45 9.15 5.17
N SER A 17 -6.66 10.05 4.19
CA SER A 17 -6.18 9.83 2.81
C SER A 17 -4.64 9.82 2.75
N GLY A 18 -3.98 10.70 3.51
CA GLY A 18 -2.52 10.72 3.64
C GLY A 18 -1.93 9.46 4.29
N VAL A 19 -2.59 8.86 5.28
CA VAL A 19 -2.08 7.61 5.90
C VAL A 19 -2.15 6.43 4.94
N TRP A 20 -3.20 6.32 4.12
CA TRP A 20 -3.34 5.21 3.16
C TRP A 20 -2.32 5.29 2.02
N SER A 21 -1.99 6.49 1.53
CA SER A 21 -0.95 6.63 0.50
C SER A 21 0.46 6.36 1.05
N ARG A 22 0.77 6.79 2.29
CA ARG A 22 2.02 6.36 2.96
C ARG A 22 2.07 4.87 3.20
N ALA A 23 0.97 4.29 3.66
CA ALA A 23 0.87 2.86 3.86
C ALA A 23 1.03 2.08 2.55
N ALA A 24 0.56 2.62 1.42
CA ALA A 24 0.78 2.04 0.10
C ALA A 24 2.25 2.01 -0.26
N ALA A 25 2.95 3.15 -0.13
CA ALA A 25 4.38 3.23 -0.43
C ALA A 25 5.22 2.32 0.48
N LEU A 26 4.97 2.35 1.80
CA LEU A 26 5.66 1.48 2.76
C LEU A 26 5.33 0.00 2.55
N GLY A 27 4.06 -0.31 2.26
CA GLY A 27 3.59 -1.67 1.96
C GLY A 27 4.20 -2.23 0.69
N SER A 28 4.37 -1.42 -0.36
CA SER A 28 5.11 -1.78 -1.58
C SER A 28 6.57 -2.06 -1.32
N LEU A 29 7.23 -1.19 -0.55
CA LEU A 29 8.64 -1.38 -0.19
C LEU A 29 8.82 -2.69 0.60
N TRP A 30 7.95 -2.93 1.58
CA TRP A 30 7.96 -4.18 2.33
C TRP A 30 7.68 -5.39 1.43
N ALA A 31 6.71 -5.32 0.53
CA ALA A 31 6.42 -6.38 -0.43
C ALA A 31 7.61 -6.64 -1.36
N ALA A 32 8.32 -5.60 -1.83
CA ALA A 32 9.54 -5.74 -2.63
C ALA A 32 10.61 -6.51 -1.87
N PHE A 33 10.88 -6.14 -0.60
CA PHE A 33 11.80 -6.87 0.28
C PHE A 33 11.41 -8.34 0.43
N GLU A 34 10.14 -8.57 0.71
CA GLU A 34 9.58 -9.90 0.97
C GLU A 34 9.57 -10.79 -0.29
N ILE A 35 9.55 -10.21 -1.49
CA ILE A 35 9.66 -10.92 -2.77
C ILE A 35 11.13 -11.19 -3.12
N VAL A 36 11.99 -10.15 -3.11
CA VAL A 36 13.39 -10.25 -3.56
C VAL A 36 14.24 -11.01 -2.55
N VAL A 37 14.27 -10.56 -1.29
CA VAL A 37 15.04 -11.21 -0.23
C VAL A 37 14.45 -12.58 0.08
N GLY A 38 13.12 -12.70 0.08
CA GLY A 38 12.47 -13.99 0.30
C GLY A 38 12.83 -15.03 -0.76
N SER A 39 12.77 -14.66 -2.04
CA SER A 39 13.19 -15.55 -3.14
C SER A 39 14.67 -15.94 -3.02
N PHE A 40 15.54 -14.98 -2.71
CA PHE A 40 16.97 -15.23 -2.52
C PHE A 40 17.25 -16.22 -1.38
N LEU A 41 16.67 -15.99 -0.19
CA LEU A 41 16.86 -16.87 0.97
C LEU A 41 16.34 -18.29 0.71
N HIS A 42 15.22 -18.41 0.00
CA HIS A 42 14.69 -19.71 -0.41
C HIS A 42 15.57 -20.42 -1.43
N ASN A 43 16.18 -19.69 -2.36
CA ASN A 43 17.11 -20.26 -3.34
C ASN A 43 18.41 -20.75 -2.67
N LEU A 44 18.90 -20.06 -1.64
CA LEU A 44 20.04 -20.49 -0.83
C LEU A 44 19.71 -21.65 0.13
N ARG A 45 18.44 -22.05 0.26
CA ARG A 45 17.96 -23.08 1.21
C ARG A 45 18.38 -22.80 2.66
N LEU A 46 18.47 -21.52 3.04
CA LEU A 46 18.84 -21.14 4.40
C LEU A 46 17.75 -21.62 5.39
N PRO A 47 18.13 -22.36 6.44
CA PRO A 47 17.19 -22.72 7.49
C PRO A 47 16.69 -21.45 8.18
N PHE A 48 15.43 -21.45 8.61
CA PHE A 48 14.78 -20.31 9.27
C PHE A 48 14.67 -19.01 8.43
N ALA A 49 14.67 -19.11 7.10
CA ALA A 49 14.45 -17.97 6.20
C ALA A 49 13.24 -17.10 6.60
N GLY A 50 12.14 -17.71 7.06
CA GLY A 50 10.95 -16.98 7.52
C GLY A 50 11.20 -16.11 8.77
N THR A 51 12.00 -16.59 9.71
CA THR A 51 12.37 -15.83 10.92
C THR A 51 13.27 -14.65 10.56
N LEU A 52 14.19 -14.82 9.61
CA LEU A 52 15.03 -13.72 9.11
C LEU A 52 14.20 -12.65 8.39
N LEU A 53 13.23 -13.06 7.55
CA LEU A 53 12.31 -12.14 6.88
C LEU A 53 11.46 -11.35 7.89
N ALA A 54 10.93 -12.00 8.93
CA ALA A 54 10.18 -11.32 9.98
C ALA A 54 11.06 -10.31 10.74
N ALA A 55 12.31 -10.66 11.06
CA ALA A 55 13.24 -9.74 11.70
C ALA A 55 13.55 -8.51 10.83
N LEU A 56 13.78 -8.69 9.53
CA LEU A 56 13.98 -7.59 8.59
C LEU A 56 12.72 -6.73 8.45
N SER A 57 11.54 -7.36 8.45
CA SER A 57 10.23 -6.69 8.41
C SER A 57 10.02 -5.82 9.65
N VAL A 58 10.33 -6.33 10.83
CA VAL A 58 10.31 -5.59 12.10
C VAL A 58 11.26 -4.40 12.07
N LEU A 59 12.49 -4.59 11.57
CA LEU A 59 13.47 -3.51 11.42
C LEU A 59 12.91 -2.40 10.50
N LEU A 60 12.34 -2.78 9.36
CA LEU A 60 11.73 -1.84 8.41
C LEU A 60 10.56 -1.06 9.04
N MET A 61 9.63 -1.76 9.70
CA MET A 61 8.46 -1.15 10.34
C MET A 61 8.83 -0.21 11.48
N THR A 62 9.76 -0.63 12.36
CA THR A 62 10.20 0.19 13.49
C THR A 62 10.95 1.44 13.02
N ALA A 63 11.76 1.33 11.97
CA ALA A 63 12.43 2.48 11.37
C ALA A 63 11.43 3.45 10.71
N ALA A 64 10.44 2.92 9.96
CA ALA A 64 9.43 3.72 9.28
C ALA A 64 8.60 4.58 10.25
N VAL A 65 8.27 4.06 11.43
CA VAL A 65 7.50 4.80 12.45
C VAL A 65 8.28 5.94 13.10
N GLN A 66 9.62 5.90 13.07
CA GLN A 66 10.45 7.03 13.50
C GLN A 66 10.46 8.16 12.47
N VAL A 67 10.35 7.82 11.19
CA VAL A 67 10.32 8.78 10.08
C VAL A 67 8.92 9.37 9.92
N TRP A 68 7.89 8.54 9.90
CA TRP A 68 6.49 8.94 9.73
C TRP A 68 5.65 8.63 10.98
N PRO A 69 5.46 9.61 11.89
CA PRO A 69 4.77 9.41 13.16
C PRO A 69 3.24 9.40 13.03
N GLN A 70 2.69 8.61 12.11
CA GLN A 70 1.25 8.51 11.87
C GLN A 70 0.63 7.30 12.58
N ARG A 71 -0.55 7.49 13.20
CA ARG A 71 -1.26 6.41 13.90
C ARG A 71 -1.85 5.43 12.89
N GLY A 72 -1.57 4.15 13.10
CA GLY A 72 -2.08 3.07 12.26
C GLY A 72 -1.40 2.93 10.90
N LEU A 73 -0.20 3.49 10.71
CA LEU A 73 0.59 3.29 9.49
C LEU A 73 1.00 1.83 9.32
N VAL A 74 1.44 1.18 10.41
CA VAL A 74 2.05 -0.16 10.39
C VAL A 74 1.05 -1.23 9.94
N TRP A 75 -0.14 -1.29 10.56
CA TRP A 75 -1.12 -2.32 10.20
C TRP A 75 -1.65 -2.15 8.77
N ARG A 76 -1.76 -0.91 8.27
CA ARG A 76 -2.18 -0.64 6.90
C ARG A 76 -1.12 -1.06 5.89
N ALA A 77 0.15 -0.77 6.18
CA ALA A 77 1.27 -1.23 5.37
C ALA A 77 1.36 -2.77 5.36
N ALA A 78 1.15 -3.42 6.52
CA ALA A 78 1.10 -4.87 6.65
C ALA A 78 -0.02 -5.50 5.82
N LEU A 79 -1.22 -4.90 5.86
CA LEU A 79 -2.35 -5.33 5.03
C LEU A 79 -2.00 -5.25 3.54
N ILE A 80 -1.42 -4.13 3.10
CA ILE A 80 -1.05 -3.92 1.70
C ILE A 80 0.04 -4.92 1.28
N CYS A 81 1.08 -5.11 2.09
CA CYS A 81 2.14 -6.09 1.85
C CYS A 81 1.59 -7.52 1.75
N ALA A 82 0.72 -7.93 2.69
CA ALA A 82 0.08 -9.24 2.66
C ALA A 82 -0.77 -9.42 1.39
N LEU A 83 -1.57 -8.42 1.01
CA LEU A 83 -2.37 -8.47 -0.22
C LEU A 83 -1.50 -8.53 -1.48
N MET A 84 -0.36 -7.84 -1.51
CA MET A 84 0.58 -7.94 -2.63
C MET A 84 1.23 -9.32 -2.73
N LYS A 85 1.58 -9.92 -1.59
CA LYS A 85 2.07 -11.31 -1.54
C LYS A 85 1.04 -12.27 -2.13
N SER A 86 -0.27 -12.04 -1.90
CA SER A 86 -1.40 -12.83 -2.45
C SER A 86 -1.45 -12.94 -3.99
N ILE A 87 -0.90 -11.94 -4.67
CA ILE A 87 -0.88 -11.84 -6.14
C ILE A 87 0.45 -12.38 -6.71
N SER A 88 1.44 -12.62 -5.85
CA SER A 88 2.69 -13.30 -6.23
C SER A 88 2.39 -14.72 -6.75
N PRO A 89 3.05 -15.17 -7.83
CA PRO A 89 2.77 -16.47 -8.47
C PRO A 89 3.12 -17.71 -7.63
N SER A 90 3.58 -17.58 -6.39
CA SER A 90 3.81 -18.70 -5.45
C SER A 90 2.48 -19.36 -5.06
N ALA A 91 2.40 -20.68 -4.84
CA ALA A 91 1.10 -21.40 -4.73
C ALA A 91 0.65 -21.74 -3.28
N VAL A 92 1.40 -21.30 -2.27
CA VAL A 92 1.09 -21.51 -0.84
C VAL A 92 1.10 -20.16 -0.13
N ILE A 93 0.17 -19.30 -0.52
CA ILE A 93 0.28 -17.86 -0.24
C ILE A 93 -0.39 -17.47 1.07
N LEU A 94 -1.43 -18.20 1.48
CA LEU A 94 -2.24 -17.78 2.61
C LEU A 94 -1.47 -17.78 3.94
N ASN A 95 -0.61 -18.78 4.17
CA ASN A 95 0.16 -18.85 5.41
C ASN A 95 1.13 -17.65 5.54
N PRO A 96 2.06 -17.37 4.60
CA PRO A 96 2.90 -16.18 4.67
C PRO A 96 2.11 -14.87 4.80
N MET A 97 0.97 -14.73 4.12
CA MET A 97 0.14 -13.53 4.20
C MET A 97 -0.40 -13.28 5.62
N ILE A 98 -0.93 -14.32 6.27
CA ILE A 98 -1.43 -14.22 7.65
C ILE A 98 -0.28 -13.84 8.58
N GLY A 99 0.92 -14.43 8.37
CA GLY A 99 2.12 -14.10 9.15
C GLY A 99 2.47 -12.63 9.09
N ILE A 100 2.71 -12.11 7.88
CA ILE A 100 3.02 -10.69 7.61
C ILE A 100 1.98 -9.76 8.24
N PHE A 101 0.70 -10.08 8.07
CA PHE A 101 -0.37 -9.24 8.59
C PHE A 101 -0.41 -9.24 10.13
N VAL A 102 -0.30 -10.40 10.77
CA VAL A 102 -0.31 -10.51 12.23
C VAL A 102 0.95 -9.92 12.85
N GLU A 103 2.13 -10.08 12.25
CA GLU A 103 3.36 -9.39 12.65
C GLU A 103 3.15 -7.86 12.70
N GLY A 104 2.53 -7.31 11.66
CA GLY A 104 2.17 -5.89 11.61
C GLY A 104 1.14 -5.47 12.67
N LEU A 105 0.17 -6.32 13.00
CA LEU A 105 -0.79 -6.07 14.08
C LEU A 105 -0.13 -6.09 15.46
N ILE A 106 0.74 -7.07 15.73
CA ILE A 106 1.51 -7.17 16.97
C ILE A 106 2.39 -5.93 17.14
N MET A 107 3.11 -5.55 16.09
CA MET A 107 3.91 -4.32 16.07
C MET A 107 3.05 -3.09 16.34
N GLN A 108 1.90 -2.96 15.68
CA GLN A 108 0.99 -1.83 15.87
C GLN A 108 0.42 -1.76 17.29
N ALA A 109 0.10 -2.90 17.89
CA ALA A 109 -0.40 -2.98 19.27
C ALA A 109 0.69 -2.56 20.27
N ALA A 110 1.91 -3.07 20.12
CA ALA A 110 3.04 -2.70 20.97
C ALA A 110 3.37 -1.20 20.89
N LEU A 111 3.37 -0.62 19.68
CA LEU A 111 3.57 0.81 19.47
C LEU A 111 2.42 1.68 20.02
N GLY A 112 1.20 1.12 20.08
CA GLY A 112 0.03 1.77 20.67
C GLY A 112 0.10 1.80 22.20
N LEU A 113 0.54 0.70 22.82
CA LEU A 113 0.59 0.52 24.28
C LEU A 113 1.83 1.16 24.91
N LEU A 114 3.01 0.99 24.30
CA LEU A 114 4.31 1.40 24.85
C LEU A 114 4.90 2.64 24.16
N GLY A 115 4.19 3.18 23.17
CA GLY A 115 4.63 4.31 22.37
C GLY A 115 5.67 3.94 21.30
N ARG A 116 6.13 4.95 20.57
CA ARG A 116 7.09 4.80 19.45
C ARG A 116 8.56 4.79 19.89
N GLY A 117 8.82 4.86 21.20
CA GLY A 117 10.16 4.84 21.77
C GLY A 117 10.81 3.47 21.68
N LEU A 118 12.03 3.36 22.22
CA LEU A 118 12.78 2.11 22.30
C LEU A 118 11.95 0.94 22.91
N PRO A 119 11.18 1.12 24.00
CA PRO A 119 10.42 0.02 24.60
C PRO A 119 9.37 -0.57 23.64
N GLY A 120 8.59 0.26 22.96
CA GLY A 120 7.57 -0.21 22.01
C GLY A 120 8.18 -0.85 20.76
N CYS A 121 9.31 -0.34 20.26
CA CYS A 121 10.02 -0.96 19.14
C CYS A 121 10.67 -2.30 19.53
N ALA A 122 11.33 -2.38 20.68
CA ALA A 122 12.05 -3.57 21.14
C ALA A 122 11.08 -4.70 21.54
N LEU A 123 10.10 -4.41 22.41
CA LEU A 123 9.12 -5.40 22.86
C LEU A 123 8.14 -5.79 21.75
N GLY A 124 7.76 -4.83 20.90
CA GLY A 124 7.00 -5.12 19.69
C GLY A 124 7.75 -6.06 18.75
N GLY A 125 9.04 -5.77 18.50
CA GLY A 125 9.89 -6.61 17.65
C GLY A 125 10.09 -8.02 18.20
N MET A 126 10.33 -8.13 19.51
CA MET A 126 10.41 -9.40 20.23
C MET A 126 9.15 -10.24 20.03
N ALA A 127 7.97 -9.65 20.27
CA ALA A 127 6.69 -10.34 20.13
C ALA A 127 6.38 -10.71 18.67
N ALA A 128 6.64 -9.81 17.72
CA ALA A 128 6.35 -10.03 16.31
C ALA A 128 7.21 -11.15 15.70
N VAL A 129 8.53 -11.18 15.97
CA VAL A 129 9.39 -12.27 15.46
C VAL A 129 9.08 -13.60 16.15
N SER A 130 8.79 -13.58 17.45
CA SER A 130 8.39 -14.78 18.21
C SER A 130 7.09 -15.40 17.68
N PHE A 131 6.19 -14.58 17.12
CA PHE A 131 4.97 -15.08 16.49
C PHE A 131 5.24 -16.03 15.32
N THR A 132 6.41 -15.94 14.65
CA THR A 132 6.76 -16.85 13.55
C THR A 132 6.83 -18.31 13.98
N LEU A 133 7.34 -18.60 15.19
CA LEU A 133 7.33 -19.95 15.75
C LEU A 133 5.90 -20.41 16.04
N LEU A 134 5.09 -19.56 16.69
CA LEU A 134 3.70 -19.88 16.99
C LEU A 134 2.91 -20.18 15.71
N GLN A 135 3.07 -19.34 14.68
CA GLN A 135 2.46 -19.54 13.38
C GLN A 135 2.91 -20.86 12.75
N LYS A 136 4.20 -21.22 12.86
CA LYS A 136 4.72 -22.48 12.33
C LYS A 136 4.14 -23.68 13.08
N ILE A 137 4.06 -23.63 14.41
CA ILE A 137 3.44 -24.68 15.24
C ILE A 137 1.96 -24.84 14.86
N VAL A 138 1.19 -23.75 14.83
CA VAL A 138 -0.22 -23.77 14.43
C VAL A 138 -0.38 -24.32 13.02
N SER A 139 0.48 -23.91 12.07
CA SER A 139 0.45 -24.44 10.71
C SER A 139 0.71 -25.95 10.68
N LEU A 140 1.69 -26.44 11.44
CA LEU A 140 1.98 -27.88 11.52
C LEU A 140 0.82 -28.65 12.15
N LEU A 141 0.19 -28.12 13.18
CA LEU A 141 -0.99 -28.72 13.82
C LEU A 141 -2.21 -28.74 12.88
N ILE A 142 -2.43 -27.68 12.10
CA ILE A 142 -3.50 -27.63 11.11
C ILE A 142 -3.26 -28.65 9.99
N THR A 143 -2.02 -28.73 9.49
CA THR A 143 -1.65 -29.60 8.36
C THR A 143 -1.58 -31.07 8.75
N TYR A 144 -0.94 -31.39 9.87
CA TYR A 144 -0.61 -32.76 10.27
C TYR A 144 -1.41 -33.29 11.48
N GLY A 145 -2.16 -32.43 12.19
CA GLY A 145 -2.95 -32.85 13.35
C GLY A 145 -2.12 -33.07 14.61
N THR A 146 -2.70 -33.73 15.62
CA THR A 146 -2.04 -34.01 16.91
C THR A 146 -0.94 -35.06 16.81
N ASP A 147 -0.96 -35.90 15.77
CA ASP A 147 0.06 -36.92 15.55
C ASP A 147 1.45 -36.33 15.28
N ILE A 148 1.54 -35.07 14.81
CA ILE A 148 2.82 -34.37 14.69
C ILE A 148 3.46 -34.09 16.06
N VAL A 149 2.65 -33.87 17.10
CA VAL A 149 3.12 -33.64 18.47
C VAL A 149 3.71 -34.93 19.02
N ARG A 150 3.01 -36.05 18.82
CA ARG A 150 3.51 -37.38 19.20
C ARG A 150 4.79 -37.73 18.44
N LEU A 151 4.86 -37.41 17.14
CA LEU A 151 6.06 -37.65 16.34
C LEU A 151 7.24 -36.80 16.84
N TYR A 152 6.98 -35.55 17.22
CA TYR A 152 7.97 -34.67 17.82
C TYR A 152 8.49 -35.20 19.16
N GLU A 153 7.60 -35.57 20.09
CA GLU A 153 7.94 -36.17 21.38
C GLU A 153 8.75 -37.47 21.21
N ALA A 154 8.34 -38.34 20.28
CA ALA A 154 9.04 -39.57 19.95
C ALA A 154 10.44 -39.29 19.38
N SER A 155 10.57 -38.27 18.52
CA SER A 155 11.84 -37.86 17.93
C SER A 155 12.82 -37.33 18.99
N ILE A 156 12.34 -36.51 19.94
CA ILE A 156 13.16 -36.02 21.06
C ILE A 156 13.55 -37.16 22.00
N SER A 157 12.60 -38.05 22.32
CA SER A 157 12.88 -39.22 23.16
C SER A 157 13.91 -40.14 22.53
N TYR A 158 13.86 -40.31 21.21
CA TYR A 158 14.85 -41.07 20.45
C TYR A 158 16.22 -40.38 20.44
N ALA A 159 16.27 -39.07 20.18
CA ALA A 159 17.50 -38.28 20.18
C ALA A 159 18.16 -38.24 21.57
N GLY A 160 17.38 -38.11 22.64
CA GLY A 160 17.85 -38.12 24.02
C GLY A 160 18.50 -39.46 24.42
N LYS A 161 17.94 -40.58 23.94
CA LYS A 161 18.52 -41.92 24.12
C LYS A 161 19.84 -42.10 23.36
N ALA A 162 19.96 -41.52 22.16
CA ALA A 162 21.15 -41.61 21.33
C ALA A 162 22.30 -40.68 21.79
N ALA A 163 21.98 -39.50 22.34
CA ALA A 163 22.95 -38.45 22.66
C ALA A 163 23.41 -38.42 24.13
N SER A 164 22.95 -39.35 24.99
CA SER A 164 23.23 -39.33 26.45
C SER A 164 22.77 -38.07 27.18
N TRP A 165 21.94 -37.23 26.55
CA TRP A 165 21.38 -36.01 27.12
C TRP A 165 20.16 -36.37 27.98
N GLN A 166 20.41 -36.88 29.19
CA GLN A 166 19.39 -37.47 30.08
C GLN A 166 18.32 -36.50 30.63
N ARG A 167 18.20 -35.25 30.13
CA ARG A 167 17.28 -34.24 30.69
C ARG A 167 16.61 -33.28 29.71
N LEU A 168 16.67 -33.49 28.40
CA LEU A 168 15.99 -32.59 27.47
C LEU A 168 14.49 -32.93 27.39
N GLU A 169 13.66 -32.09 27.98
CA GLU A 169 12.22 -32.17 27.79
C GLU A 169 11.83 -31.60 26.41
N PRO A 170 10.74 -32.09 25.79
CA PRO A 170 10.28 -31.56 24.51
C PRO A 170 10.04 -30.05 24.52
N LEU A 171 9.63 -29.48 25.64
CA LEU A 171 9.38 -28.04 25.76
C LEU A 171 10.67 -27.22 25.76
N ASP A 172 11.80 -27.76 26.22
CA ASP A 172 13.07 -27.03 26.31
C ASP A 172 13.54 -26.54 24.93
N LEU A 173 13.38 -27.37 23.89
CA LEU A 173 13.75 -27.00 22.53
C LEU A 173 12.82 -25.92 21.97
N ILE A 174 11.53 -25.99 22.28
CA ILE A 174 10.56 -24.95 21.88
C ILE A 174 10.91 -23.63 22.55
N PHE A 175 11.19 -23.63 23.86
CA PHE A 175 11.59 -22.44 24.60
C PHE A 175 12.95 -21.90 24.15
N ALA A 176 13.90 -22.76 23.80
CA ALA A 176 15.19 -22.34 23.25
C ALA A 176 15.02 -21.62 21.90
N VAL A 177 14.21 -22.17 20.99
CA VAL A 177 13.92 -21.51 19.71
C VAL A 177 13.13 -20.22 19.92
N LEU A 178 12.15 -20.21 20.83
CA LEU A 178 11.39 -19.01 21.18
C LEU A 178 12.32 -17.92 21.75
N GLY A 179 13.24 -18.27 22.64
CA GLY A 179 14.24 -17.36 23.20
C GLY A 179 15.15 -16.78 22.14
N ALA A 180 15.66 -17.61 21.22
CA ALA A 180 16.47 -17.13 20.10
C ALA A 180 15.70 -16.15 19.18
N GLN A 181 14.43 -16.44 18.90
CA GLN A 181 13.56 -15.54 18.12
C GLN A 181 13.24 -14.24 18.85
N ALA A 182 12.99 -14.31 20.16
CA ALA A 182 12.76 -13.15 21.01
C ALA A 182 13.97 -12.22 21.01
N VAL A 183 15.18 -12.78 21.18
CA VAL A 183 16.44 -12.02 21.09
C VAL A 183 16.60 -11.39 19.70
N LEU A 184 16.37 -12.14 18.62
CA LEU A 184 16.46 -11.61 17.27
C LEU A 184 15.45 -10.47 17.03
N GLY A 185 14.22 -10.62 17.50
CA GLY A 185 13.18 -9.60 17.39
C GLY A 185 13.50 -8.35 18.19
N LEU A 186 14.08 -8.51 19.39
CA LEU A 186 14.57 -7.40 20.20
C LEU A 186 15.72 -6.66 19.50
N ILE A 187 16.68 -7.39 18.94
CA ILE A 187 17.77 -6.80 18.14
C ILE A 187 17.22 -6.05 16.93
N ALA A 188 16.30 -6.66 16.17
CA ALA A 188 15.69 -6.04 15.00
C ALA A 188 14.92 -4.75 15.34
N GLY A 189 14.10 -4.78 16.40
CA GLY A 189 13.32 -3.63 16.84
C GLY A 189 14.18 -2.50 17.38
N THR A 190 15.24 -2.82 18.13
CA THR A 190 16.20 -1.83 18.65
C THR A 190 17.05 -1.22 17.52
N ALA A 191 17.51 -2.04 16.57
CA ALA A 191 18.25 -1.60 15.39
C ALA A 191 17.39 -0.69 14.51
N GLY A 192 16.15 -1.07 14.21
CA GLY A 192 15.23 -0.24 13.42
C GLY A 192 14.88 1.07 14.11
N TRP A 193 14.71 1.10 15.44
CA TRP A 193 14.56 2.35 16.19
C TRP A 193 15.79 3.27 16.05
N ARG A 194 17.01 2.73 16.25
CA ARG A 194 18.25 3.51 16.10
C ARG A 194 18.43 4.02 14.68
N MET A 195 18.22 3.16 13.69
CA MET A 195 18.36 3.50 12.27
C MET A 195 17.33 4.52 11.82
N GLY A 196 16.05 4.36 12.18
CA GLY A 196 14.99 5.29 11.82
C GLY A 196 15.24 6.71 12.34
N ARG A 197 15.81 6.84 13.55
CA ARG A 197 16.26 8.15 14.05
C ARG A 197 17.39 8.74 13.22
N LYS A 198 18.43 7.96 12.89
CA LYS A 198 19.55 8.41 12.05
C LYS A 198 19.08 8.83 10.65
N VAL A 199 18.15 8.09 10.05
CA VAL A 199 17.56 8.42 8.74
C VAL A 199 16.80 9.75 8.81
N LYS A 200 16.01 9.99 9.86
CA LYS A 200 15.29 11.26 10.03
C LYS A 200 16.23 12.48 10.01
N PHE A 201 17.43 12.35 10.59
CA PHE A 201 18.44 13.42 10.56
C PHE A 201 19.14 13.51 9.20
N ALA A 202 19.56 12.39 8.62
CA ALA A 202 20.27 12.38 7.32
C ALA A 202 19.39 12.86 6.14
N SER A 203 18.08 12.59 6.18
CA SER A 203 17.14 13.09 5.17
C SER A 203 16.96 14.62 5.20
N ALA A 204 17.38 15.30 6.28
CA ALA A 204 17.33 16.76 6.38
C ALA A 204 18.51 17.48 5.68
N GLU A 205 19.61 16.76 5.38
CA GLU A 205 20.88 17.37 4.95
C GLU A 205 21.31 17.03 3.51
N LEU A 206 20.67 16.07 2.83
CA LEU A 206 21.10 15.62 1.50
C LEU A 206 20.40 16.40 0.36
N PRO A 207 21.15 16.98 -0.60
CA PRO A 207 20.58 17.65 -1.77
C PRO A 207 19.71 16.72 -2.62
N LEU A 208 18.55 17.25 -3.06
CA LEU A 208 17.58 16.58 -3.93
C LEU A 208 18.16 16.38 -5.34
N ARG A 209 18.81 15.24 -5.59
CA ARG A 209 19.02 14.73 -6.96
C ARG A 209 18.03 13.62 -7.23
N ALA A 210 16.99 13.95 -8.00
CA ALA A 210 16.01 13.01 -8.51
C ALA A 210 16.64 12.19 -9.64
N GLU A 211 16.98 10.93 -9.36
CA GLU A 211 17.11 9.96 -10.44
C GLU A 211 15.70 9.59 -10.90
N ALA A 212 15.43 9.86 -12.18
CA ALA A 212 14.15 9.58 -12.81
C ALA A 212 13.83 8.07 -12.72
N PRO A 213 12.59 7.68 -12.42
CA PRO A 213 12.21 6.28 -12.47
C PRO A 213 12.34 5.77 -13.90
N ALA A 214 12.82 4.54 -14.03
CA ALA A 214 12.90 3.84 -15.30
C ALA A 214 11.49 3.77 -15.92
N ARG A 215 11.30 4.41 -17.09
CA ARG A 215 10.11 4.17 -17.91
C ARG A 215 10.14 2.73 -18.36
N GLN A 216 9.18 1.90 -17.96
CA GLN A 216 8.71 0.82 -18.83
C GLN A 216 7.44 0.11 -18.33
N GLY A 217 6.55 -0.12 -19.31
CA GLY A 217 5.87 -1.38 -19.53
C GLY A 217 4.71 -1.69 -18.58
N GLN A 218 3.50 -1.49 -19.07
CA GLN A 218 2.33 -2.21 -18.57
C GLN A 218 2.62 -3.71 -18.66
N ALA A 219 3.07 -4.31 -17.55
CA ALA A 219 3.16 -5.75 -17.41
C ALA A 219 1.73 -6.29 -17.37
N GLY A 220 1.34 -6.92 -18.48
CA GLY A 220 0.00 -7.42 -18.72
C GLY A 220 -0.51 -8.29 -17.57
N ALA A 221 -1.76 -8.00 -17.18
CA ALA A 221 -2.56 -8.92 -16.40
C ALA A 221 -2.73 -10.22 -17.20
N ALA A 222 -1.90 -11.22 -16.90
CA ALA A 222 -2.13 -12.58 -17.36
C ALA A 222 -3.38 -13.12 -16.64
N SER A 223 -4.53 -12.97 -17.28
CA SER A 223 -5.80 -13.55 -16.84
C SER A 223 -5.76 -15.07 -17.05
N THR A 224 -5.50 -15.83 -15.99
CA THR A 224 -5.55 -17.30 -16.05
C THR A 224 -6.94 -17.83 -15.72
N GLY A 225 -7.71 -18.12 -16.76
CA GLY A 225 -8.30 -19.44 -17.02
C GLY A 225 -9.51 -19.98 -16.24
N VAL A 226 -9.96 -19.42 -15.12
CA VAL A 226 -11.16 -19.90 -14.42
C VAL A 226 -12.03 -18.73 -14.01
N GLN A 227 -13.31 -18.75 -14.37
CA GLN A 227 -14.29 -17.77 -13.86
C GLN A 227 -14.56 -18.08 -12.38
N PRO A 228 -14.16 -17.21 -11.46
CA PRO A 228 -14.32 -17.46 -10.04
C PRO A 228 -15.80 -17.30 -9.62
N SER A 229 -16.25 -18.14 -8.69
CA SER A 229 -17.65 -18.23 -8.22
C SER A 229 -17.74 -18.07 -6.71
N LEU A 230 -18.59 -17.15 -6.26
CA LEU A 230 -18.86 -16.92 -4.83
C LEU A 230 -19.46 -18.15 -4.14
N VAL A 231 -20.29 -18.91 -4.85
CA VAL A 231 -20.91 -20.14 -4.34
C VAL A 231 -19.83 -21.20 -4.10
N MET A 232 -18.88 -21.31 -5.03
CA MET A 232 -17.78 -22.26 -4.89
C MET A 232 -16.82 -21.85 -3.78
N LEU A 233 -16.55 -20.56 -3.61
CA LEU A 233 -15.79 -20.05 -2.46
C LEU A 233 -16.47 -20.44 -1.14
N ALA A 234 -17.78 -20.19 -1.01
CA ALA A 234 -18.54 -20.57 0.18
C ALA A 234 -18.51 -22.09 0.42
N ALA A 235 -18.70 -22.88 -0.63
CA ALA A 235 -18.63 -24.34 -0.55
C ALA A 235 -17.25 -24.83 -0.08
N LEU A 236 -16.15 -24.29 -0.62
CA LEU A 236 -14.79 -24.65 -0.20
C LEU A 236 -14.49 -24.25 1.25
N VAL A 237 -14.97 -23.07 1.67
CA VAL A 237 -14.81 -22.58 3.05
C VAL A 237 -15.56 -23.44 4.05
N VAL A 238 -16.73 -23.97 3.70
CA VAL A 238 -17.51 -24.90 4.55
C VAL A 238 -16.94 -26.31 4.52
N ALA A 239 -16.49 -26.77 3.35
CA ALA A 239 -15.94 -28.11 3.17
C ALA A 239 -14.64 -28.33 3.96
N LEU A 240 -13.84 -27.29 4.20
CA LEU A 240 -12.57 -27.41 4.92
C LEU A 240 -12.77 -27.78 6.41
N PRO A 241 -13.60 -27.08 7.21
CA PRO A 241 -14.01 -27.53 8.55
C PRO A 241 -14.72 -28.89 8.55
N ALA A 242 -15.59 -29.16 7.56
CA ALA A 242 -16.29 -30.44 7.47
C ALA A 242 -15.33 -31.61 7.24
N GLY A 243 -14.28 -31.42 6.42
CA GLY A 243 -13.25 -32.42 6.20
C GLY A 243 -12.40 -32.68 7.44
N PHE A 244 -12.10 -31.64 8.23
CA PHE A 244 -11.45 -31.83 9.54
C PHE A 244 -12.33 -32.59 10.53
N TRP A 245 -13.61 -32.23 10.60
CA TRP A 245 -14.58 -32.93 11.43
C TRP A 245 -14.66 -34.42 11.04
N LEU A 246 -14.72 -34.72 9.74
CA LEU A 246 -14.75 -36.08 9.23
C LEU A 246 -13.50 -36.88 9.61
N LEU A 247 -12.30 -36.29 9.48
CA LEU A 247 -11.04 -36.92 9.90
C LEU A 247 -10.96 -37.13 11.43
N SER A 248 -11.66 -36.31 12.21
CA SER A 248 -11.61 -36.38 13.66
C SER A 248 -12.57 -37.43 14.24
N VAL A 249 -13.72 -37.67 13.60
CA VAL A 249 -14.78 -38.54 14.12
C VAL A 249 -14.83 -39.90 13.42
N GLN A 250 -14.53 -39.97 12.12
CA GLN A 250 -14.73 -41.19 11.33
C GLN A 250 -13.43 -41.97 11.12
N PRO A 251 -13.50 -43.30 10.96
CA PRO A 251 -12.33 -44.12 10.65
C PRO A 251 -11.76 -43.77 9.28
N LEU A 252 -10.45 -44.00 9.12
CA LEU A 252 -9.70 -43.67 7.90
C LEU A 252 -10.32 -44.29 6.63
N ALA A 253 -10.90 -45.49 6.74
CA ALA A 253 -11.55 -46.18 5.63
C ALA A 253 -12.76 -45.41 5.07
N LEU A 254 -13.50 -44.67 5.91
CA LEU A 254 -14.64 -43.86 5.48
C LEU A 254 -14.21 -42.44 5.08
N SER A 255 -13.26 -41.84 5.81
CA SER A 255 -12.82 -40.48 5.53
C SER A 255 -11.96 -40.38 4.26
N ALA A 256 -11.11 -41.37 3.98
CA ALA A 256 -10.20 -41.37 2.84
C ALA A 256 -10.90 -41.24 1.48
N PRO A 257 -11.88 -42.08 1.10
CA PRO A 257 -12.50 -41.99 -0.22
C PRO A 257 -13.23 -40.65 -0.41
N ILE A 258 -13.92 -40.14 0.61
CA ILE A 258 -14.65 -38.86 0.56
C ILE A 258 -13.68 -37.70 0.32
N LEU A 259 -12.58 -37.63 1.09
CA LEU A 259 -11.62 -36.53 0.99
C LEU A 259 -10.76 -36.60 -0.27
N LEU A 260 -10.44 -37.81 -0.74
CA LEU A 260 -9.74 -38.01 -2.02
C LEU A 260 -10.63 -37.60 -3.20
N ALA A 261 -11.92 -37.97 -3.18
CA ALA A 261 -12.87 -37.54 -4.21
C ALA A 261 -13.04 -36.01 -4.23
N ALA A 262 -13.20 -35.39 -3.06
CA ALA A 262 -13.29 -33.94 -2.94
C ALA A 262 -12.01 -33.23 -3.42
N SER A 263 -10.84 -33.74 -3.04
CA SER A 263 -9.54 -33.23 -3.48
C SER A 263 -9.33 -33.42 -4.99
N ALA A 264 -9.74 -34.56 -5.56
CA ALA A 264 -9.66 -34.81 -6.99
C ALA A 264 -10.56 -33.84 -7.78
N GLY A 265 -11.79 -33.59 -7.32
CA GLY A 265 -12.69 -32.60 -7.92
C GLY A 265 -12.08 -31.19 -7.92
N ALA A 266 -11.45 -30.79 -6.82
CA ALA A 266 -10.72 -29.52 -6.74
C ALA A 266 -9.49 -29.50 -7.67
N ILE A 267 -8.71 -30.58 -7.77
CA ILE A 267 -7.56 -30.67 -8.69
C ILE A 267 -7.99 -30.53 -10.14
N VAL A 268 -9.09 -31.17 -10.54
CA VAL A 268 -9.63 -31.07 -11.91
C VAL A 268 -10.08 -29.64 -12.20
N ARG A 269 -10.86 -29.03 -11.29
CA ARG A 269 -11.40 -27.67 -11.47
C ARG A 269 -10.32 -26.58 -11.46
N TYR A 270 -9.32 -26.71 -10.59
CA TYR A 270 -8.26 -25.71 -10.40
C TYR A 270 -6.90 -26.15 -10.95
N ARG A 271 -6.90 -26.97 -12.01
CA ARG A 271 -5.70 -27.58 -12.61
C ARG A 271 -4.56 -26.58 -12.91
N ALA A 272 -4.90 -25.36 -13.33
CA ALA A 272 -3.92 -24.30 -13.58
C ALA A 272 -3.20 -23.83 -12.30
N SER A 273 -3.94 -23.66 -11.20
CA SER A 273 -3.41 -23.22 -9.90
C SER A 273 -2.67 -24.35 -9.16
N LEU A 274 -3.12 -25.59 -9.36
CA LEU A 274 -2.61 -26.79 -8.69
C LEU A 274 -1.54 -27.56 -9.49
N GLY A 275 -1.17 -27.09 -10.68
CA GLY A 275 -0.14 -27.71 -11.52
C GLY A 275 1.23 -27.90 -10.83
N LYS A 276 1.49 -27.18 -9.74
CA LYS A 276 2.71 -27.29 -8.93
C LYS A 276 2.72 -28.48 -7.96
N LEU A 277 1.58 -29.12 -7.68
CA LEU A 277 1.51 -30.40 -6.95
C LEU A 277 2.19 -31.55 -7.72
N ARG A 278 2.47 -31.35 -9.03
CA ARG A 278 3.20 -32.31 -9.86
C ARG A 278 4.71 -32.33 -9.58
N LYS A 279 5.23 -31.44 -8.72
CA LYS A 279 6.67 -31.41 -8.39
C LYS A 279 7.06 -32.61 -7.51
N PRO A 280 8.13 -33.36 -7.86
CA PRO A 280 8.51 -34.58 -7.14
C PRO A 280 8.91 -34.31 -5.68
N LYS A 281 9.43 -33.10 -5.38
CA LYS A 281 9.86 -32.71 -4.03
C LYS A 281 8.76 -32.82 -2.97
N LEU A 282 7.53 -32.44 -3.30
CA LEU A 282 6.40 -32.52 -2.36
C LEU A 282 6.12 -33.97 -1.96
N TRP A 283 6.14 -34.88 -2.94
CA TRP A 283 5.89 -36.30 -2.72
C TRP A 283 7.00 -36.98 -1.92
N ILE A 284 8.25 -36.54 -2.11
CA ILE A 284 9.39 -37.01 -1.30
C ILE A 284 9.22 -36.57 0.16
N GLU A 285 8.91 -35.30 0.42
CA GLU A 285 8.68 -34.79 1.79
C GLU A 285 7.53 -35.54 2.49
N LEU A 286 6.42 -35.76 1.77
CA LEU A 286 5.28 -36.54 2.25
C LEU A 286 5.62 -38.00 2.51
N GLY A 287 6.42 -38.63 1.64
CA GLY A 287 6.91 -40.00 1.82
C GLY A 287 7.84 -40.14 3.04
N VAL A 288 8.71 -39.16 3.27
CA VAL A 288 9.58 -39.11 4.45
C VAL A 288 8.76 -38.98 5.73
N VAL A 289 7.73 -38.11 5.77
CA VAL A 289 6.84 -38.00 6.94
C VAL A 289 6.11 -39.32 7.19
N LEU A 290 5.58 -39.97 6.15
CA LEU A 290 4.92 -41.28 6.29
C LEU A 290 5.87 -42.34 6.86
N LEU A 291 7.11 -42.40 6.34
CA LEU A 291 8.14 -43.33 6.80
C LEU A 291 8.55 -43.06 8.26
N LEU A 292 8.81 -41.79 8.60
CA LEU A 292 9.17 -41.38 9.96
C LEU A 292 8.03 -41.67 10.93
N SER A 293 6.78 -41.39 10.57
CA SER A 293 5.62 -41.74 11.39
C SER A 293 5.50 -43.25 11.57
N ALA A 294 5.65 -44.05 10.51
CA ALA A 294 5.59 -45.50 10.60
C ALA A 294 6.68 -46.09 11.52
N LEU A 295 7.92 -45.58 11.42
CA LEU A 295 9.05 -46.06 12.22
C LEU A 295 9.01 -45.53 13.66
N MET A 296 8.86 -44.22 13.86
CA MET A 296 8.95 -43.59 15.19
C MET A 296 7.71 -43.86 16.04
N LEU A 297 6.51 -43.62 15.49
CA LEU A 297 5.26 -43.85 16.24
C LEU A 297 4.94 -45.34 16.36
N GLY A 298 5.27 -46.12 15.33
CA GLY A 298 5.13 -47.58 15.37
C GLY A 298 6.02 -48.22 16.44
N ALA A 299 7.27 -47.75 16.58
CA ALA A 299 8.18 -48.18 17.63
C ALA A 299 7.71 -47.72 19.03
N ALA A 300 7.22 -46.47 19.15
CA ALA A 300 6.75 -45.93 20.42
C ALA A 300 5.49 -46.64 20.96
N GLN A 301 4.59 -47.08 20.09
CA GLN A 301 3.34 -47.76 20.46
C GLN A 301 3.43 -49.29 20.41
N GLY A 302 4.59 -49.86 20.02
CA GLY A 302 4.77 -51.30 19.86
C GLY A 302 3.95 -51.93 18.72
N ASN A 303 3.36 -51.12 17.83
CA ASN A 303 2.51 -51.60 16.74
C ASN A 303 2.84 -50.84 15.43
N PRO A 304 3.52 -51.50 14.47
CA PRO A 304 3.85 -50.90 13.17
C PRO A 304 2.62 -50.41 12.38
N TYR A 305 1.48 -51.10 12.50
CA TYR A 305 0.24 -50.71 11.83
C TYR A 305 -0.35 -49.41 12.37
N ALA A 306 -0.16 -49.14 13.67
CA ALA A 306 -0.60 -47.89 14.28
C ALA A 306 0.22 -46.70 13.77
N GLY A 307 1.54 -46.87 13.65
CA GLY A 307 2.44 -45.86 13.07
C GLY A 307 2.12 -45.56 11.60
N LEU A 308 1.87 -46.61 10.80
CA LEU A 308 1.48 -46.46 9.39
C LEU A 308 0.12 -45.77 9.24
N ARG A 309 -0.86 -46.14 10.07
CA ARG A 309 -2.19 -45.50 10.08
C ARG A 309 -2.08 -44.01 10.41
N ALA A 310 -1.31 -43.66 11.45
CA ALA A 310 -1.08 -42.26 11.82
C ALA A 310 -0.43 -41.48 10.65
N GLY A 311 0.63 -42.04 10.05
CA GLY A 311 1.29 -41.43 8.89
C GLY A 311 0.34 -41.26 7.69
N ALA A 312 -0.52 -42.23 7.41
CA ALA A 312 -1.51 -42.16 6.33
C ALA A 312 -2.59 -41.10 6.60
N THR A 313 -3.06 -40.97 7.84
CA THR A 313 -4.00 -39.92 8.24
C THR A 313 -3.36 -38.52 8.13
N MET A 314 -2.11 -38.36 8.58
CA MET A 314 -1.33 -37.12 8.43
C MET A 314 -1.17 -36.73 6.96
N LEU A 315 -0.86 -37.70 6.10
CA LEU A 315 -0.70 -37.51 4.66
C LEU A 315 -1.99 -37.05 3.99
N LEU A 316 -3.10 -37.74 4.26
CA LEU A 316 -4.41 -37.42 3.70
C LEU A 316 -4.87 -36.03 4.12
N ARG A 317 -4.70 -35.69 5.41
CA ARG A 317 -5.01 -34.36 5.96
C ARG A 317 -4.19 -33.27 5.28
N ALA A 318 -2.88 -33.47 5.15
CA ALA A 318 -1.99 -32.50 4.51
C ALA A 318 -2.37 -32.27 3.03
N LEU A 319 -2.64 -33.34 2.27
CA LEU A 319 -3.07 -33.25 0.88
C LEU A 319 -4.38 -32.46 0.75
N PHE A 320 -5.38 -32.79 1.57
CA PHE A 320 -6.68 -32.11 1.58
C PHE A 320 -6.52 -30.62 1.87
N VAL A 321 -5.78 -30.27 2.93
CA VAL A 321 -5.53 -28.88 3.35
C VAL A 321 -4.82 -28.08 2.26
N ILE A 322 -3.76 -28.63 1.67
CA ILE A 322 -2.99 -27.95 0.61
C ILE A 322 -3.88 -27.68 -0.61
N VAL A 323 -4.62 -28.69 -1.07
CA VAL A 323 -5.52 -28.56 -2.23
C VAL A 323 -6.60 -27.50 -1.97
N PHE A 324 -7.29 -27.59 -0.84
CA PHE A 324 -8.41 -26.68 -0.53
C PHE A 324 -7.95 -25.25 -0.28
N PHE A 325 -6.83 -25.02 0.43
CA PHE A 325 -6.31 -23.67 0.59
C PHE A 325 -5.85 -23.06 -0.73
N SER A 326 -5.20 -23.83 -1.60
CA SER A 326 -4.81 -23.36 -2.93
C SER A 326 -6.05 -23.08 -3.82
N SER A 327 -7.11 -23.87 -3.70
CA SER A 327 -8.40 -23.64 -4.38
C SER A 327 -9.12 -22.39 -3.86
N ILE A 328 -9.20 -22.20 -2.54
CA ILE A 328 -9.74 -20.97 -1.92
C ILE A 328 -8.94 -19.75 -2.37
N SER A 329 -7.62 -19.86 -2.41
CA SER A 329 -6.74 -18.78 -2.87
C SER A 329 -6.98 -18.41 -4.35
N ALA A 330 -7.39 -19.36 -5.18
CA ALA A 330 -7.76 -19.09 -6.57
C ALA A 330 -9.12 -18.38 -6.66
N GLU A 331 -10.11 -18.80 -5.86
CA GLU A 331 -11.46 -18.21 -5.83
C GLU A 331 -11.51 -16.80 -5.19
N LEU A 332 -10.59 -16.51 -4.25
CA LEU A 332 -10.47 -15.17 -3.64
C LEU A 332 -10.09 -14.08 -4.65
N LYS A 333 -9.58 -14.45 -5.83
CA LYS A 333 -9.26 -13.50 -6.93
C LYS A 333 -10.50 -13.04 -7.71
N ASN A 334 -11.70 -13.26 -7.19
CA ASN A 334 -12.96 -12.94 -7.88
C ASN A 334 -13.15 -11.43 -8.15
N PRO A 335 -13.46 -11.01 -9.39
CA PRO A 335 -13.70 -9.60 -9.72
C PRO A 335 -14.91 -9.02 -8.99
N VAL A 336 -15.90 -9.81 -8.57
CA VAL A 336 -17.04 -9.34 -7.74
C VAL A 336 -16.60 -9.02 -6.32
N ILE A 337 -15.73 -9.86 -5.72
CA ILE A 337 -15.15 -9.60 -4.40
C ILE A 337 -14.28 -8.34 -4.47
N LEU A 338 -13.44 -8.24 -5.50
CA LEU A 338 -12.60 -7.07 -5.77
C LEU A 338 -13.45 -5.81 -6.01
N LYS A 339 -14.57 -5.91 -6.75
CA LYS A 339 -15.50 -4.80 -7.04
C LYS A 339 -16.34 -4.38 -5.81
N ARG A 340 -16.59 -5.29 -4.88
CA ARG A 340 -17.28 -4.99 -3.61
C ARG A 340 -16.29 -4.41 -2.59
N LEU A 341 -15.03 -4.86 -2.58
CA LEU A 341 -13.93 -4.21 -1.85
C LEU A 341 -13.64 -2.81 -2.39
N SER A 342 -13.83 -2.57 -3.70
CA SER A 342 -13.60 -1.26 -4.33
C SER A 342 -14.74 -0.25 -4.12
N ARG A 343 -15.82 -0.62 -3.41
CA ARG A 343 -16.94 0.29 -3.07
C ARG A 343 -17.02 0.54 -1.56
N GLY A 344 -17.32 1.78 -1.16
CA GLY A 344 -17.51 2.17 0.25
C GLY A 344 -16.19 2.45 1.01
N ARG A 345 -16.17 2.22 2.34
CA ARG A 345 -15.03 2.54 3.25
C ARG A 345 -13.71 1.83 2.89
N LEU A 346 -13.76 0.74 2.10
CA LEU A 346 -12.62 -0.05 1.63
C LEU A 346 -12.07 0.37 0.26
N ALA A 347 -12.73 1.30 -0.44
CA ALA A 347 -12.27 1.82 -1.72
C ALA A 347 -10.85 2.41 -1.63
N ARG A 348 -10.53 3.06 -0.50
CA ARG A 348 -9.20 3.63 -0.21
C ARG A 348 -8.13 2.54 -0.06
N ALA A 349 -8.45 1.42 0.59
CA ALA A 349 -7.53 0.29 0.73
C ALA A 349 -7.28 -0.37 -0.63
N THR A 350 -8.33 -0.52 -1.46
CA THR A 350 -8.21 -1.08 -2.80
C THR A 350 -7.39 -0.20 -3.73
N ALA A 351 -7.63 1.12 -3.71
CA ALA A 351 -6.84 2.10 -4.45
C ALA A 351 -5.37 2.09 -3.99
N ALA A 352 -5.13 2.00 -2.68
CA ALA A 352 -3.79 1.88 -2.10
C ALA A 352 -3.06 0.60 -2.54
N VAL A 353 -3.77 -0.53 -2.67
CA VAL A 353 -3.19 -1.78 -3.19
C VAL A 353 -2.85 -1.67 -4.69
N GLN A 354 -3.73 -1.08 -5.50
CA GLN A 354 -3.46 -0.85 -6.93
C GLN A 354 -2.26 0.08 -7.14
N ALA A 355 -2.23 1.18 -6.38
CA ALA A 355 -1.09 2.08 -6.26
C ALA A 355 0.19 1.36 -5.82
N ALA A 356 0.05 0.39 -4.92
CA ALA A 356 1.20 -0.36 -4.45
C ALA A 356 1.82 -1.26 -5.55
N PHE A 357 1.00 -1.78 -6.46
CA PHE A 357 1.47 -2.52 -7.65
C PHE A 357 2.19 -1.66 -8.68
N SER A 358 1.80 -0.39 -8.84
CA SER A 358 2.52 0.51 -9.75
C SER A 358 3.89 0.91 -9.19
N ALA A 359 4.03 0.98 -7.86
CA ALA A 359 5.30 1.28 -7.20
C ALA A 359 6.27 0.09 -7.10
N LEU A 360 5.75 -1.15 -7.11
CA LEU A 360 6.54 -2.36 -6.86
C LEU A 360 7.74 -2.56 -7.81
N PRO A 361 7.61 -2.43 -9.15
CA PRO A 361 8.73 -2.65 -10.06
C PRO A 361 9.88 -1.68 -9.80
N ASP A 362 9.54 -0.45 -9.44
CA ASP A 362 10.48 0.62 -9.13
C ASP A 362 11.29 0.30 -7.86
N PHE A 363 10.65 -0.20 -6.80
CA PHE A 363 11.34 -0.64 -5.59
C PHE A 363 12.24 -1.87 -5.82
N ILE A 364 11.81 -2.82 -6.66
CA ILE A 364 12.62 -3.99 -7.00
C ILE A 364 13.86 -3.57 -7.81
N ALA A 365 13.70 -2.65 -8.76
CA ALA A 365 14.82 -2.12 -9.56
C ALA A 365 15.78 -1.26 -8.72
N ALA A 366 15.27 -0.58 -7.70
CA ALA A 366 16.05 0.24 -6.77
C ALA A 366 16.84 -0.57 -5.74
N MET A 367 16.59 -1.87 -5.65
CA MET A 367 17.07 -2.68 -4.54
C MET A 367 18.60 -2.79 -4.59
N PRO A 368 19.32 -2.31 -3.57
CA PRO A 368 20.78 -2.27 -3.62
C PRO A 368 21.36 -3.67 -3.47
N ASP A 369 22.59 -3.82 -3.95
CA ASP A 369 23.35 -5.04 -3.76
C ASP A 369 23.44 -5.39 -2.28
N LEU A 370 23.27 -6.67 -1.95
CA LEU A 370 23.31 -7.17 -0.58
C LEU A 370 24.59 -6.70 0.15
N ARG A 371 25.72 -6.69 -0.56
CA ARG A 371 27.01 -6.25 0.00
C ARG A 371 26.99 -4.79 0.44
N GLU A 372 26.36 -3.92 -0.33
CA GLU A 372 26.22 -2.50 0.00
C GLU A 372 25.22 -2.31 1.15
N ALA A 373 24.08 -3.02 1.10
CA ALA A 373 23.06 -2.99 2.14
C ALA A 373 23.61 -3.39 3.52
N PHE A 374 24.49 -4.40 3.59
CA PHE A 374 25.15 -4.80 4.84
C PHE A 374 26.22 -3.81 5.31
N ARG A 375 26.93 -3.13 4.38
CA ARG A 375 27.99 -2.17 4.73
C ARG A 375 27.44 -0.82 5.19
N ARG A 376 26.37 -0.32 4.57
CA ARG A 376 25.79 1.01 4.85
C ARG A 376 24.27 0.96 5.04
N PRO A 377 23.77 0.19 6.02
CA PRO A 377 22.35 -0.12 6.15
C PRO A 377 21.48 1.13 6.38
N ALA A 378 21.97 2.14 7.12
CA ALA A 378 21.21 3.36 7.36
C ALA A 378 21.08 4.24 6.11
N VAL A 379 22.11 4.30 5.27
CA VAL A 379 22.10 5.08 4.02
C VAL A 379 21.19 4.41 2.99
N THR A 380 21.30 3.09 2.85
CA THR A 380 20.41 2.26 2.04
C THR A 380 18.95 2.45 2.47
N LEU A 381 18.67 2.36 3.77
CA LEU A 381 17.31 2.52 4.28
C LEU A 381 16.79 3.95 4.07
N ALA A 382 17.63 4.97 4.22
CA ALA A 382 17.28 6.35 3.89
C ALA A 382 16.92 6.51 2.41
N ALA A 383 17.70 5.91 1.50
CA ALA A 383 17.41 5.94 0.07
C ALA A 383 16.06 5.28 -0.26
N MET A 384 15.77 4.12 0.34
CA MET A 384 14.49 3.42 0.18
C MET A 384 13.31 4.23 0.74
N PHE A 385 13.47 4.87 1.90
CA PHE A 385 12.43 5.72 2.48
C PHE A 385 12.19 7.01 1.69
N ARG A 386 13.23 7.63 1.12
CA ARG A 386 13.03 8.75 0.18
C ARG A 386 12.24 8.32 -1.05
N ARG A 387 12.50 7.12 -1.57
CA ARG A 387 11.73 6.56 -2.69
C ARG A 387 10.30 6.23 -2.28
N ALA A 388 10.07 5.83 -1.03
CA ALA A 388 8.73 5.68 -0.49
C ALA A 388 8.02 7.02 -0.28
N ASP A 389 8.70 8.07 0.18
CA ASP A 389 8.15 9.43 0.24
C ASP A 389 7.79 9.94 -1.16
N TYR A 390 8.66 9.68 -2.13
CA TYR A 390 8.42 9.94 -3.54
C TYR A 390 7.13 9.26 -4.04
N TRP A 391 6.91 7.98 -3.72
CA TRP A 391 5.67 7.31 -4.09
C TRP A 391 4.49 7.77 -3.25
N HIS A 392 4.66 8.17 -2.00
CA HIS A 392 3.56 8.66 -1.17
C HIS A 392 2.86 9.89 -1.79
N SER A 393 3.63 10.86 -2.26
CA SER A 393 3.13 12.07 -2.92
C SER A 393 2.56 11.80 -4.32
N ARG A 394 3.09 10.82 -5.08
CA ARG A 394 2.46 10.31 -6.32
C ARG A 394 1.05 9.76 -6.06
N LEU A 395 0.91 9.07 -4.93
CA LEU A 395 -0.27 8.28 -4.58
C LEU A 395 -1.28 9.08 -3.73
N GLY A 396 -0.89 10.28 -3.29
CA GLY A 396 -1.77 11.25 -2.63
C GLY A 396 -2.56 12.10 -3.64
N PRO A 397 -3.60 12.83 -3.19
CA PRO A 397 -4.30 13.78 -4.04
C PRO A 397 -3.34 14.89 -4.49
N ALA A 398 -3.35 15.24 -5.78
CA ALA A 398 -2.41 16.22 -6.31
C ALA A 398 -2.48 17.56 -5.54
N PRO A 399 -1.34 18.23 -5.35
CA PRO A 399 -1.27 19.44 -4.55
C PRO A 399 -1.99 20.61 -5.23
N VAL A 400 -2.49 21.52 -4.40
CA VAL A 400 -3.10 22.77 -4.83
C VAL A 400 -2.42 23.91 -4.10
N ILE A 401 -1.87 24.87 -4.83
CA ILE A 401 -1.37 26.13 -4.28
C ILE A 401 -2.45 27.19 -4.43
N LEU A 402 -2.77 27.88 -3.33
CA LEU A 402 -3.58 29.09 -3.37
C LEU A 402 -2.66 30.30 -3.56
N LEU A 403 -2.61 30.83 -4.78
CA LEU A 403 -1.83 32.03 -5.07
C LEU A 403 -2.66 33.26 -4.76
N THR A 404 -2.20 34.07 -3.80
CA THR A 404 -2.90 35.25 -3.33
C THR A 404 -2.05 36.52 -3.39
N GLY A 405 -2.68 37.67 -3.22
CA GLY A 405 -2.10 38.98 -3.46
C GLY A 405 -3.17 40.02 -3.77
N ALA A 406 -2.91 41.29 -3.45
CA ALA A 406 -3.87 42.36 -3.73
C ALA A 406 -4.08 42.55 -5.25
N LYS A 407 -5.09 43.34 -5.62
CA LYS A 407 -5.36 43.66 -7.03
C LYS A 407 -4.15 44.41 -7.62
N GLY A 408 -3.69 44.00 -8.79
CA GLY A 408 -2.55 44.63 -9.47
C GLY A 408 -1.17 44.14 -9.03
N GLN A 409 -1.05 43.26 -8.04
CA GLN A 409 0.24 42.75 -7.53
C GLN A 409 0.79 41.56 -8.35
N GLY A 410 0.64 41.57 -9.68
CA GLY A 410 1.34 40.62 -10.54
C GLY A 410 0.91 39.13 -10.52
N LYS A 411 -0.18 38.74 -9.82
CA LYS A 411 -0.65 37.33 -9.77
C LYS A 411 -0.77 36.67 -11.14
N SER A 412 -1.50 37.29 -12.07
CA SER A 412 -1.69 36.78 -13.44
C SER A 412 -0.37 36.72 -14.22
N SER A 413 0.53 37.69 -14.01
CA SER A 413 1.87 37.70 -14.62
C SER A 413 2.74 36.55 -14.09
N LEU A 414 2.68 36.28 -12.79
CA LEU A 414 3.39 35.18 -12.15
C LEU A 414 2.85 33.83 -12.65
N CYS A 415 1.53 33.67 -12.77
CA CYS A 415 0.91 32.49 -13.38
C CYS A 415 1.34 32.29 -14.84
N ALA A 416 1.41 33.36 -15.63
CA ALA A 416 1.90 33.29 -17.01
C ALA A 416 3.37 32.86 -17.08
N GLU A 417 4.20 33.35 -16.16
CA GLU A 417 5.61 32.95 -16.09
C GLU A 417 5.78 31.50 -15.63
N VAL A 418 5.00 31.03 -14.65
CA VAL A 418 4.97 29.62 -14.25
C VAL A 418 4.56 28.74 -15.44
N ALA A 419 3.52 29.10 -16.19
CA ALA A 419 3.09 28.37 -17.38
C ALA A 419 4.21 28.30 -18.44
N ARG A 420 4.90 29.43 -18.68
CA ARG A 420 6.03 29.50 -19.61
C ARG A 420 7.19 28.59 -19.19
N LEU A 421 7.61 28.66 -17.92
CA LEU A 421 8.69 27.83 -17.38
C LEU A 421 8.33 26.33 -17.42
N ALA A 422 7.09 25.99 -17.07
CA ALA A 422 6.59 24.61 -17.13
C ALA A 422 6.61 24.08 -18.58
N GLY A 423 6.16 24.88 -19.55
CA GLY A 423 6.23 24.53 -20.97
C GLY A 423 7.66 24.35 -21.47
N GLN A 424 8.61 25.19 -21.02
CA GLN A 424 10.04 25.04 -21.35
C GLN A 424 10.64 23.74 -20.80
N ARG A 425 10.09 23.20 -19.71
CA ARG A 425 10.44 21.87 -19.16
C ARG A 425 9.69 20.71 -19.84
N GLY A 426 8.91 20.99 -20.90
CA GLY A 426 8.15 19.99 -21.65
C GLY A 426 6.84 19.54 -21.01
N LEU A 427 6.35 20.26 -19.99
CA LEU A 427 5.10 19.92 -19.30
C LEU A 427 3.88 20.41 -20.06
N ARG A 428 2.82 19.60 -20.07
CA ARG A 428 1.51 19.99 -20.62
C ARG A 428 0.74 20.86 -19.62
N VAL A 429 0.72 22.18 -19.85
CA VAL A 429 -0.02 23.12 -19.01
C VAL A 429 -1.43 23.32 -19.55
N ALA A 430 -2.42 23.31 -18.67
CA ALA A 430 -3.82 23.59 -19.00
C ALA A 430 -4.46 24.58 -18.03
N GLY A 431 -5.70 24.98 -18.31
CA GLY A 431 -6.47 25.92 -17.51
C GLY A 431 -6.54 27.31 -18.12
N VAL A 432 -6.80 28.30 -17.28
CA VAL A 432 -7.20 29.64 -17.71
C VAL A 432 -6.32 30.73 -17.10
N LEU A 433 -5.95 31.70 -17.93
CA LEU A 433 -5.35 32.97 -17.49
C LEU A 433 -6.31 34.13 -17.74
N SER A 434 -6.47 35.00 -16.74
CA SER A 434 -7.25 36.24 -16.87
C SER A 434 -6.32 37.42 -17.16
N ILE A 435 -6.24 37.82 -18.42
CA ILE A 435 -5.39 38.92 -18.89
C ILE A 435 -6.17 40.24 -18.75
N GLY A 436 -5.68 41.14 -17.91
CA GLY A 436 -6.29 42.47 -17.74
C GLY A 436 -5.89 43.42 -18.86
N HIS A 437 -6.87 44.05 -19.51
CA HIS A 437 -6.65 45.10 -20.50
C HIS A 437 -6.83 46.48 -19.86
N TRP A 438 -5.97 47.42 -20.23
CA TRP A 438 -5.98 48.80 -19.71
C TRP A 438 -6.18 49.78 -20.85
N ASP A 439 -6.94 50.84 -20.57
CA ASP A 439 -7.17 51.96 -21.47
C ASP A 439 -7.09 53.25 -20.63
N ASN A 440 -6.24 54.20 -21.04
CA ASN A 440 -5.99 55.46 -20.34
C ASN A 440 -5.78 55.31 -18.81
N GLY A 441 -4.97 54.34 -18.38
CA GLY A 441 -4.69 54.08 -16.96
C GLY A 441 -5.84 53.41 -16.17
N THR A 442 -6.98 53.15 -16.82
CA THR A 442 -8.12 52.44 -16.22
C THR A 442 -8.28 51.05 -16.81
N ARG A 443 -8.63 50.05 -15.98
CA ARG A 443 -8.85 48.69 -16.48
C ARG A 443 -10.15 48.62 -17.29
N SER A 444 -10.04 48.44 -18.60
CA SER A 444 -11.15 48.41 -19.55
C SER A 444 -11.83 47.03 -19.63
N GLY A 445 -11.13 45.95 -19.30
CA GLY A 445 -11.72 44.61 -19.25
C GLY A 445 -10.74 43.49 -18.93
N TYR A 446 -11.22 42.26 -19.10
CA TYR A 446 -10.47 41.02 -18.95
C TYR A 446 -10.70 40.13 -20.16
N GLN A 447 -9.62 39.54 -20.66
CA GLN A 447 -9.68 38.42 -21.58
C GLN A 447 -9.33 37.14 -20.84
N VAL A 448 -9.97 36.04 -21.19
CA VAL A 448 -9.60 34.70 -20.76
C VAL A 448 -8.81 34.03 -21.87
N ARG A 449 -7.66 33.45 -21.50
CA ARG A 449 -6.81 32.68 -22.39
C ARG A 449 -6.78 31.22 -21.94
N ASP A 450 -7.02 30.31 -22.86
CA ASP A 450 -6.76 28.88 -22.69
C ASP A 450 -5.26 28.63 -22.76
N LEU A 451 -4.69 28.08 -21.69
CA LEU A 451 -3.26 27.77 -21.59
C LEU A 451 -2.82 26.60 -22.47
N PHE A 452 -3.75 25.73 -22.86
CA PHE A 452 -3.45 24.57 -23.68
C PHE A 452 -3.47 24.90 -25.17
N THR A 453 -4.51 25.58 -25.64
CA THR A 453 -4.67 25.92 -27.07
C THR A 453 -4.09 27.28 -27.45
N GLY A 454 -3.95 28.18 -26.47
CA GLY A 454 -3.61 29.58 -26.70
C GLY A 454 -4.79 30.44 -27.15
N GLU A 455 -5.98 29.87 -27.35
CA GLU A 455 -7.18 30.63 -27.73
C GLU A 455 -7.51 31.68 -26.67
N THR A 456 -7.88 32.88 -27.11
CA THR A 456 -8.20 34.01 -26.24
C THR A 456 -9.56 34.61 -26.61
N ARG A 457 -10.39 34.91 -25.61
CA ARG A 457 -11.70 35.56 -25.76
C ARG A 457 -11.89 36.61 -24.69
N TRP A 458 -12.80 37.56 -24.94
CA TRP A 458 -13.21 38.50 -23.91
C TRP A 458 -14.00 37.76 -22.83
N LEU A 459 -13.58 37.90 -21.58
CA LEU A 459 -14.29 37.38 -20.41
C LEU A 459 -15.26 38.44 -19.88
N ALA A 460 -14.78 39.67 -19.75
CA ALA A 460 -15.58 40.78 -19.28
C ALA A 460 -15.07 42.12 -19.80
N ARG A 461 -15.99 43.05 -20.04
CA ARG A 461 -15.68 44.43 -20.43
C ARG A 461 -16.41 45.40 -19.52
N ARG A 462 -15.80 46.57 -19.30
CA ARG A 462 -16.49 47.70 -18.71
C ARG A 462 -17.47 48.24 -19.77
N SER A 463 -18.77 48.08 -19.55
CA SER A 463 -19.81 48.51 -20.49
C SER A 463 -20.97 49.15 -19.72
N GLN A 464 -21.49 50.26 -20.23
CA GLN A 464 -22.72 50.88 -19.73
C GLN A 464 -23.97 50.14 -20.20
N GLN A 465 -23.91 49.43 -21.34
CA GLN A 465 -25.00 48.58 -21.82
C GLN A 465 -24.99 47.22 -21.10
N GLY A 466 -26.18 46.76 -20.69
CA GLY A 466 -26.35 45.59 -19.84
C GLY A 466 -26.15 44.28 -20.59
N GLY A 467 -25.02 43.59 -20.37
CA GLY A 467 -24.92 42.18 -20.69
C GLY A 467 -25.66 41.31 -19.65
N GLN A 468 -25.88 40.05 -19.99
CA GLN A 468 -26.72 39.11 -19.22
C GLN A 468 -26.19 38.82 -17.80
N LEU A 469 -24.88 38.90 -17.57
CA LEU A 469 -24.27 38.75 -16.25
C LEU A 469 -23.39 39.96 -15.92
N ARG A 470 -23.79 40.72 -14.89
CA ARG A 470 -23.02 41.86 -14.35
C ARG A 470 -22.50 41.57 -12.96
N TYR A 471 -21.24 41.94 -12.72
CA TYR A 471 -20.65 41.93 -11.39
C TYR A 471 -19.76 43.15 -11.20
N GLY A 472 -20.17 44.04 -10.30
CA GLY A 472 -19.55 45.36 -10.14
C GLY A 472 -19.64 46.18 -11.44
N GLN A 473 -18.52 46.75 -11.87
CA GLN A 473 -18.42 47.62 -13.05
C GLN A 473 -18.22 46.85 -14.38
N PHE A 474 -18.28 45.52 -14.36
CA PHE A 474 -17.98 44.67 -15.51
C PHE A 474 -19.20 43.86 -15.95
N SER A 475 -19.37 43.79 -17.27
CA SER A 475 -20.33 42.92 -17.96
C SER A 475 -19.58 41.74 -18.55
N PHE A 476 -20.05 40.52 -18.31
CA PHE A 476 -19.39 39.29 -18.75
C PHE A 476 -19.96 38.76 -20.06
N GLU A 477 -19.08 38.20 -20.88
CA GLU A 477 -19.42 37.62 -22.18
C GLU A 477 -19.60 36.10 -22.05
N PRO A 478 -20.71 35.51 -22.54
CA PRO A 478 -20.95 34.06 -22.46
C PRO A 478 -19.83 33.21 -23.10
N GLU A 479 -19.34 33.65 -24.26
CA GLU A 479 -18.26 32.97 -25.00
C GLU A 479 -16.96 32.86 -24.18
N GLY A 480 -16.66 33.87 -23.36
CA GLY A 480 -15.53 33.85 -22.45
C GLY A 480 -15.67 32.75 -21.39
N PHE A 481 -16.85 32.62 -20.78
CA PHE A 481 -17.10 31.52 -19.83
C PHE A 481 -17.08 30.15 -20.51
N GLU A 482 -17.59 30.02 -21.73
CA GLU A 482 -17.53 28.77 -22.48
C GLU A 482 -16.10 28.36 -22.81
N LEU A 483 -15.24 29.30 -23.22
CA LEU A 483 -13.82 29.04 -23.39
C LEU A 483 -13.19 28.59 -22.07
N GLY A 484 -13.44 29.32 -20.98
CA GLY A 484 -12.87 28.99 -19.67
C GLY A 484 -13.28 27.61 -19.16
N ARG A 485 -14.58 27.29 -19.24
CA ARG A 485 -15.11 25.97 -18.86
C ARG A 485 -14.52 24.85 -19.71
N ARG A 486 -14.42 25.05 -21.03
CA ARG A 486 -13.77 24.08 -21.93
C ARG A 486 -12.29 23.89 -21.59
N ALA A 487 -11.54 24.95 -21.33
CA ALA A 487 -10.12 24.87 -20.97
C ALA A 487 -9.90 24.09 -19.65
N LEU A 488 -10.74 24.34 -18.64
CA LEU A 488 -10.68 23.63 -17.36
C LEU A 488 -11.11 22.15 -17.47
N ALA A 489 -12.16 21.86 -18.24
CA ALA A 489 -12.62 20.50 -18.48
C ALA A 489 -11.62 19.70 -19.35
N ALA A 490 -11.00 20.34 -20.35
CA ALA A 490 -10.06 19.69 -21.25
C ALA A 490 -8.74 19.31 -20.58
N GLY A 491 -8.25 20.12 -19.63
CA GLY A 491 -7.03 19.84 -18.88
C GLY A 491 -7.06 18.49 -18.17
N ALA A 492 -8.21 18.14 -17.63
CA ALA A 492 -8.46 16.85 -16.99
C ALA A 492 -8.40 15.64 -17.94
N VAL A 493 -8.98 15.77 -19.13
CA VAL A 493 -9.14 14.67 -20.10
C VAL A 493 -7.89 14.46 -20.96
N ARG A 494 -7.11 15.53 -21.19
CA ARG A 494 -5.94 15.52 -22.08
C ARG A 494 -4.61 15.22 -21.37
N GLY A 495 -4.66 14.80 -20.10
CA GLY A 495 -3.48 14.47 -19.32
C GLY A 495 -2.61 15.69 -19.00
N ALA A 496 -3.23 16.82 -18.62
CA ALA A 496 -2.48 17.98 -18.14
C ALA A 496 -1.61 17.62 -16.94
N GLU A 497 -0.50 18.30 -16.88
CA GLU A 497 0.61 18.07 -15.96
C GLU A 497 0.74 19.20 -14.93
N LEU A 498 0.11 20.33 -15.23
CA LEU A 498 -0.10 21.48 -14.39
C LEU A 498 -1.40 22.16 -14.84
N LEU A 499 -2.26 22.52 -13.89
CA LEU A 499 -3.49 23.27 -14.17
C LEU A 499 -3.50 24.60 -13.42
N ILE A 500 -3.75 25.70 -14.12
CA ILE A 500 -3.81 27.03 -13.53
C ILE A 500 -5.22 27.59 -13.67
N VAL A 501 -5.74 28.14 -12.57
CA VAL A 501 -7.04 28.83 -12.54
C VAL A 501 -6.82 30.27 -12.07
N ASP A 502 -6.83 31.20 -13.01
CA ASP A 502 -6.82 32.64 -12.73
C ASP A 502 -8.13 33.29 -13.23
N GLU A 503 -9.08 33.71 -12.38
CA GLU A 503 -9.10 33.78 -10.90
C GLU A 503 -10.31 33.02 -10.32
N VAL A 504 -10.22 32.48 -9.10
CA VAL A 504 -11.36 31.99 -8.32
C VAL A 504 -11.93 33.14 -7.49
N GLY A 505 -13.10 33.63 -7.88
CA GLY A 505 -13.69 34.85 -7.36
C GLY A 505 -15.09 34.67 -6.77
N PRO A 506 -15.79 35.80 -6.53
CA PRO A 506 -17.14 35.80 -5.97
C PRO A 506 -18.19 35.11 -6.85
N LEU A 507 -17.99 35.05 -8.17
CA LEU A 507 -18.90 34.37 -9.08
C LEU A 507 -18.85 32.86 -8.85
N GLU A 508 -17.65 32.30 -8.77
CA GLU A 508 -17.42 30.87 -8.56
C GLU A 508 -17.94 30.43 -7.18
N LEU A 509 -17.77 31.28 -6.15
CA LEU A 509 -18.32 31.03 -4.81
C LEU A 509 -19.85 30.95 -4.79
N ARG A 510 -20.53 31.68 -5.69
CA ARG A 510 -21.99 31.66 -5.88
C ARG A 510 -22.48 30.55 -6.81
N GLY A 511 -21.58 29.69 -7.30
CA GLY A 511 -21.94 28.62 -8.25
C GLY A 511 -22.05 29.07 -9.71
N LEU A 512 -21.59 30.29 -10.03
CA LEU A 512 -21.58 30.84 -11.40
C LEU A 512 -20.17 30.71 -12.03
N GLY A 513 -20.03 31.18 -13.28
CA GLY A 513 -18.77 31.13 -14.01
C GLY A 513 -18.33 29.70 -14.29
N TRP A 514 -17.17 29.31 -13.76
CA TRP A 514 -16.62 27.95 -13.87
C TRP A 514 -16.65 27.17 -12.53
N ALA A 515 -17.61 27.48 -11.65
CA ALA A 515 -17.76 26.80 -10.36
C ALA A 515 -17.89 25.27 -10.48
N ARG A 516 -18.64 24.78 -11.49
CA ARG A 516 -18.86 23.35 -11.70
C ARG A 516 -17.55 22.62 -12.02
N GLU A 517 -16.71 23.24 -12.83
CA GLU A 517 -15.40 22.72 -13.20
C GLU A 517 -14.47 22.73 -11.98
N LEU A 518 -14.54 23.75 -11.12
CA LEU A 518 -13.81 23.80 -9.85
C LEU A 518 -14.27 22.73 -8.87
N ASP A 519 -15.58 22.47 -8.76
CA ASP A 519 -16.14 21.39 -7.95
C ASP A 519 -15.59 20.03 -8.41
N TRP A 520 -15.53 19.81 -9.71
CA TRP A 520 -14.94 18.60 -10.29
C TRP A 520 -13.42 18.51 -10.04
N LEU A 521 -12.68 19.60 -10.30
CA LEU A 521 -11.23 19.66 -10.10
C LEU A 521 -10.86 19.44 -8.63
N HIS A 522 -11.65 19.99 -7.71
CA HIS A 522 -11.49 19.79 -6.27
C HIS A 522 -11.62 18.32 -5.86
N GLN A 523 -12.63 17.63 -6.40
CA GLN A 523 -12.91 16.23 -6.08
C GLN A 523 -11.89 15.28 -6.71
N GLN A 524 -11.51 15.52 -7.97
CA GLN A 524 -10.70 14.57 -8.74
C GLN A 524 -9.20 14.81 -8.61
N ARG A 525 -8.77 16.06 -8.38
CA ARG A 525 -7.35 16.48 -8.31
C ARG A 525 -6.45 15.79 -9.33
N PRO A 526 -6.69 16.00 -10.64
CA PRO A 526 -6.06 15.21 -11.70
C PRO A 526 -4.55 15.48 -11.86
N CYS A 527 -4.08 16.67 -11.47
CA CYS A 527 -2.69 17.09 -11.54
C CYS A 527 -2.46 18.25 -10.54
N PRO A 528 -1.20 18.67 -10.29
CA PRO A 528 -0.94 19.85 -9.47
C PRO A 528 -1.66 21.09 -10.01
N MET A 529 -2.21 21.90 -9.12
CA MET A 529 -3.01 23.06 -9.49
C MET A 529 -2.54 24.34 -8.81
N ILE A 530 -2.67 25.47 -9.51
CA ILE A 530 -2.60 26.82 -8.91
C ILE A 530 -3.99 27.43 -9.01
N TRP A 531 -4.56 27.80 -7.88
CA TRP A 531 -5.81 28.58 -7.82
C TRP A 531 -5.48 29.99 -7.37
N VAL A 532 -5.72 30.96 -8.22
CA VAL A 532 -5.55 32.37 -7.86
C VAL A 532 -6.76 32.82 -7.07
N VAL A 533 -6.54 33.31 -5.85
CA VAL A 533 -7.61 33.71 -4.92
C VAL A 533 -7.27 35.05 -4.29
N ARG A 534 -8.26 35.95 -4.19
CA ARG A 534 -8.08 37.22 -3.48
C ARG A 534 -7.88 36.99 -1.98
N PRO A 535 -7.09 37.83 -1.29
CA PRO A 535 -6.84 37.67 0.14
C PRO A 535 -8.13 37.58 0.96
N SER A 536 -9.12 38.43 0.65
CA SER A 536 -10.43 38.44 1.33
C SER A 536 -11.33 37.24 1.02
N LEU A 537 -10.98 36.41 0.03
CA LEU A 537 -11.76 35.26 -0.41
C LEU A 537 -11.13 33.92 -0.02
N LEU A 538 -9.96 33.91 0.61
CA LEU A 538 -9.27 32.67 1.01
C LEU A 538 -10.14 31.81 1.93
N GLU A 539 -10.65 32.37 3.02
CA GLU A 539 -11.53 31.66 3.95
C GLU A 539 -12.84 31.20 3.29
N PRO A 540 -13.59 32.04 2.54
CA PRO A 540 -14.75 31.56 1.77
C PRO A 540 -14.43 30.42 0.79
N VAL A 541 -13.30 30.48 0.08
CA VAL A 541 -12.87 29.43 -0.87
C VAL A 541 -12.57 28.13 -0.13
N GLN A 542 -11.83 28.20 0.98
CA GLN A 542 -11.54 27.02 1.80
C GLN A 542 -12.80 26.42 2.42
N ARG A 543 -13.78 27.25 2.82
CA ARG A 543 -15.08 26.79 3.31
C ARG A 543 -15.90 26.07 2.23
N ARG A 544 -15.92 26.58 1.00
CA ARG A 544 -16.65 25.96 -0.12
C ARG A 544 -15.97 24.68 -0.62
N TRP A 545 -14.63 24.66 -0.62
CA TRP A 545 -13.81 23.54 -1.09
C TRP A 545 -12.91 23.04 0.05
N PRO A 546 -13.44 22.24 1.00
CA PRO A 546 -12.77 21.88 2.27
C PRO A 546 -11.42 21.17 2.10
N GLY A 547 -11.23 20.42 1.02
CA GLY A 547 -9.92 19.83 0.72
C GLY A 547 -8.79 20.86 0.50
N LEU A 548 -9.10 22.15 0.32
CA LEU A 548 -8.11 23.23 0.24
C LEU A 548 -7.72 23.78 1.63
N THR A 549 -8.34 23.28 2.70
CA THR A 549 -7.95 23.59 4.07
C THR A 549 -6.56 22.99 4.32
N GLY A 550 -5.58 23.85 4.60
CA GLY A 550 -4.17 23.45 4.69
C GLY A 550 -3.40 23.41 3.36
N ALA A 551 -4.04 23.79 2.24
CA ALA A 551 -3.31 24.06 1.01
C ALA A 551 -2.28 25.18 1.21
N MET A 552 -1.13 25.09 0.56
CA MET A 552 -0.10 26.11 0.65
C MET A 552 -0.64 27.43 0.08
N VAL A 553 -0.54 28.50 0.87
CA VAL A 553 -0.91 29.84 0.45
C VAL A 553 0.36 30.61 0.10
N ALA A 554 0.51 30.95 -1.17
CA ALA A 554 1.66 31.71 -1.66
C ALA A 554 1.28 33.18 -1.89
N TRP A 555 2.10 34.11 -1.41
CA TRP A 555 1.90 35.55 -1.63
C TRP A 555 2.67 36.00 -2.88
N ALA A 556 1.96 36.44 -3.93
CA ALA A 556 2.54 36.70 -5.24
C ALA A 556 3.72 37.70 -5.24
N PRO A 557 3.70 38.82 -4.50
CA PRO A 557 4.86 39.71 -4.40
C PRO A 557 6.14 39.07 -3.84
N ALA A 558 6.02 37.99 -3.07
CA ALA A 558 7.13 37.34 -2.39
C ALA A 558 7.51 35.98 -3.00
N ALA A 559 6.78 35.51 -4.01
CA ALA A 559 6.96 34.20 -4.62
C ALA A 559 7.58 34.33 -6.01
N SER A 560 8.57 33.50 -6.32
CA SER A 560 9.11 33.39 -7.69
C SER A 560 8.42 32.28 -8.48
N ALA A 561 8.34 32.45 -9.81
CA ALA A 561 7.75 31.44 -10.69
C ALA A 561 8.50 30.10 -10.61
N GLN A 562 9.83 30.17 -10.50
CA GLN A 562 10.69 29.02 -10.32
C GLN A 562 10.41 28.30 -8.99
N GLN A 563 10.28 29.02 -7.87
CA GLN A 563 9.93 28.42 -6.58
C GLN A 563 8.55 27.76 -6.60
N LEU A 564 7.54 28.42 -7.18
CA LEU A 564 6.19 27.86 -7.29
C LEU A 564 6.18 26.60 -8.14
N LEU A 565 6.86 26.65 -9.30
CA LEU A 565 6.98 25.51 -10.18
C LEU A 565 7.75 24.38 -9.49
N ASP A 566 8.85 24.67 -8.82
CA ASP A 566 9.64 23.67 -8.10
C ASP A 566 8.90 23.13 -6.88
N LEU A 567 7.97 23.86 -6.24
CA LEU A 567 7.13 23.31 -5.17
C LEU A 567 6.06 22.36 -5.74
N LEU A 568 5.35 22.79 -6.77
CA LEU A 568 4.38 21.96 -7.50
C LEU A 568 5.04 20.72 -8.09
N LEU A 569 6.28 20.87 -8.55
CA LEU A 569 7.09 19.81 -9.14
C LEU A 569 8.05 19.15 -8.15
N ALA A 570 8.19 19.55 -6.90
CA ALA A 570 8.90 18.78 -5.87
C ALA A 570 7.89 17.83 -5.23
N GLU A 571 6.66 18.29 -5.04
CA GLU A 571 5.51 17.43 -4.78
C GLU A 571 5.18 16.53 -5.99
N ARG A 572 5.72 16.84 -7.19
CA ARG A 572 5.64 16.01 -8.40
C ARG A 572 6.96 15.37 -8.88
N ALA A 573 8.13 15.71 -8.36
CA ALA A 573 9.39 14.94 -8.45
C ALA A 573 9.48 14.01 -7.25
N ALA A 574 8.40 14.00 -6.48
CA ALA A 574 7.79 12.99 -5.68
C ALA A 574 6.50 12.49 -6.43
N GLY A 575 6.54 12.40 -7.77
CA GLY A 575 5.34 12.37 -8.64
C GLY A 575 5.53 12.16 -10.16
N GLY A 576 6.77 12.01 -10.68
CA GLY A 576 7.12 12.18 -12.11
C GLY A 576 7.89 11.03 -12.72
#